data_AF-A0A7X5Y1M3-F1
#
_entry.id   AF-A0A7X5Y1M3-F1
#
_cell.length_a   1.000
_cell.length_b   1.000
_cell.length_c   1.000
_cell.angle_alpha   90.00
_cell.angle_beta   90.00
_cell.angle_gamma   90.00
#
_symmetry.space_group_name_H-M   'P 1'
#
loop_
_entity.id
_entity.type
_entity.pdbx_description
1 polymer ?
#
loop_
_entity_poly.entity_id
_entity_poly.type
_entity_poly.pdbx_seq_one_letter_code
_entity_poly.pdbx_strand_id
1 'polypeptide(L)'
;MKLILLLAPAVIAGAIRYPVEGPIPVADDDYADQLIGEGKAETAELETDSEDLDAMTVPELKQLAAAEEIDLGEATKKAEILTKIREARIARADRPQE
;
A
#
# COMPACT_ATOMS: atom_id res chain seq x y z
N MET A 1 11.17 -12.04 -4.44
CA MET A 1 10.54 -12.24 -3.12
C MET A 1 9.34 -11.32 -3.06
N LYS A 2 8.14 -11.89 -3.08
CA LYS A 2 6.86 -11.17 -3.16
C LYS A 2 6.02 -11.49 -1.94
N LEU A 3 5.40 -10.48 -1.35
CA LEU A 3 4.43 -10.68 -0.29
C LEU A 3 3.07 -10.93 -0.93
N ILE A 4 2.38 -12.01 -0.51
CA ILE A 4 1.03 -12.31 -0.97
C ILE A 4 0.10 -12.58 0.21
N LEU A 5 -1.17 -12.18 0.09
CA LEU A 5 -2.25 -12.58 0.98
C LEU A 5 -2.97 -13.76 0.35
N LEU A 6 -3.08 -14.87 1.08
CA LEU A 6 -3.80 -16.04 0.59
C LEU A 6 -5.32 -15.81 0.71
N LEU A 7 -6.04 -16.16 -0.35
CA LEU A 7 -7.51 -16.22 -0.39
C LEU A 7 -8.03 -17.65 -0.23
N ALA A 8 -7.18 -18.62 -0.51
CA ALA A 8 -7.44 -20.05 -0.34
C ALA A 8 -6.19 -20.77 0.21
N PRO A 9 -6.35 -21.95 0.84
CA PRO A 9 -5.20 -22.73 1.28
C PRO A 9 -4.30 -23.13 0.11
N ALA A 10 -3.00 -22.90 0.23
CA ALA A 10 -2.01 -23.11 -0.83
C ALA A 10 -0.71 -23.73 -0.27
N VAL A 11 0.07 -24.41 -1.12
CA VAL A 11 1.33 -25.06 -0.72
C VAL A 11 2.51 -24.16 -1.02
N ILE A 12 3.02 -23.46 -0.01
CA ILE A 12 4.16 -22.55 -0.17
C ILE A 12 5.39 -23.20 0.45
N ALA A 13 6.47 -23.34 -0.35
CA ALA A 13 7.73 -23.95 0.08
C ALA A 13 7.57 -25.34 0.73
N GLY A 14 6.60 -26.14 0.24
CA GLY A 14 6.31 -27.48 0.76
C GLY A 14 5.45 -27.53 2.03
N ALA A 15 4.98 -26.39 2.54
CA ALA A 15 4.05 -26.31 3.67
C ALA A 15 2.67 -25.81 3.20
N ILE A 16 1.60 -26.41 3.74
CA ILE A 16 0.24 -25.89 3.52
C ILE A 16 0.08 -24.62 4.36
N ARG A 17 -0.25 -23.52 3.69
CA ARG A 17 -0.52 -22.21 4.28
C ARG A 17 -1.99 -21.84 4.09
N TYR A 18 -2.50 -21.04 5.02
CA TYR A 18 -3.90 -20.65 5.10
C TYR A 18 -4.08 -19.13 4.98
N PRO A 19 -5.24 -18.66 4.48
CA PRO A 19 -5.60 -17.24 4.40
C PRO A 19 -5.46 -16.47 5.71
N VAL A 20 -5.71 -17.14 6.84
CA VAL A 20 -5.69 -16.53 8.18
C VAL A 20 -4.29 -16.23 8.71
N GLU A 21 -3.23 -16.72 8.05
CA GLU A 21 -1.84 -16.46 8.45
C GLU A 21 -1.39 -15.03 8.10
N GLY A 22 -2.17 -14.29 7.31
CA GLY A 22 -1.82 -12.96 6.86
C GLY A 22 -0.85 -12.97 5.67
N PRO A 23 -0.11 -11.87 5.43
CA PRO A 23 0.78 -11.76 4.28
C PRO A 23 1.99 -12.69 4.41
N ILE A 24 2.19 -13.54 3.40
CA ILE A 24 3.23 -14.56 3.37
C ILE A 24 4.32 -14.15 2.39
N PRO A 25 5.60 -14.10 2.80
CA PRO A 25 6.69 -13.88 1.87
C PRO A 25 6.94 -15.15 1.03
N VAL A 26 6.78 -15.02 -0.28
CA VAL A 26 7.07 -16.07 -1.24
C VAL A 26 8.41 -15.75 -1.92
N ALA A 27 9.35 -16.68 -1.83
CA ALA A 27 10.67 -16.51 -2.43
C ALA A 27 10.65 -16.50 -3.96
N ASP A 28 9.71 -17.24 -4.54
CA ASP A 28 9.56 -17.46 -5.96
C ASP A 28 8.45 -16.54 -6.53
N ASP A 29 8.85 -15.51 -7.26
CA ASP A 29 7.93 -14.50 -7.78
C ASP A 29 6.98 -15.09 -8.84
N ASP A 30 7.44 -16.00 -9.69
CA ASP A 30 6.61 -16.67 -10.70
C ASP A 30 5.50 -17.51 -10.04
N TYR A 31 5.85 -18.24 -8.98
CA TYR A 31 4.86 -18.97 -8.17
C TYR A 31 3.84 -18.04 -7.49
N ALA A 32 4.29 -16.89 -6.98
CA ALA A 32 3.39 -15.90 -6.38
C ALA A 32 2.42 -15.32 -7.41
N ASP A 33 2.91 -14.95 -8.60
CA ASP A 33 2.08 -14.46 -9.72
C ASP A 33 1.11 -15.54 -10.22
N GLN A 34 1.52 -16.81 -10.25
CA GLN A 34 0.63 -17.91 -10.56
C GLN A 34 -0.54 -18.00 -9.55
N LEU A 35 -0.26 -17.93 -8.24
CA LEU A 35 -1.31 -17.97 -7.21
C LEU A 35 -2.27 -16.79 -7.34
N ILE A 36 -1.77 -15.60 -7.70
CA ILE A 36 -2.58 -14.41 -7.95
C ILE A 36 -3.44 -14.59 -9.20
N GLY A 37 -2.86 -15.05 -10.30
CA GLY A 37 -3.59 -15.31 -11.55
C GLY A 37 -4.65 -16.41 -11.43
N GLU A 38 -4.43 -17.39 -10.54
CA GLU A 38 -5.42 -18.41 -10.17
C GLU A 38 -6.50 -17.92 -9.19
N GLY A 39 -6.41 -16.69 -8.69
CA GLY A 39 -7.33 -16.13 -7.69
C GLY A 39 -7.22 -16.79 -6.31
N LYS A 40 -6.11 -17.47 -6.02
CA LYS A 40 -5.81 -18.11 -4.73
C LYS A 40 -5.06 -17.18 -3.78
N ALA A 41 -4.52 -16.10 -4.31
CA ALA A 41 -3.80 -15.07 -3.55
C ALA A 41 -4.03 -13.69 -4.18
N GLU A 42 -3.68 -12.66 -3.45
CA GLU A 42 -3.56 -11.28 -3.94
C GLU A 42 -2.21 -10.72 -3.54
N THR A 43 -1.70 -9.74 -4.30
CA THR A 43 -0.46 -9.05 -3.94
C THR A 43 -0.69 -8.37 -2.60
N ALA A 44 0.07 -8.77 -1.59
CA ALA A 44 0.10 -8.03 -0.33
C ALA A 44 1.07 -6.88 -0.54
N GLU A 45 0.56 -5.83 -1.18
CA GLU A 45 1.20 -4.54 -1.19
C GLU A 45 1.21 -4.10 0.27
N LEU A 46 2.36 -4.21 0.93
CA LEU A 46 2.63 -3.35 2.06
C LEU A 46 2.47 -1.95 1.48
N GLU A 47 1.35 -1.28 1.77
CA GLU A 47 1.05 0.08 1.36
C GLU A 47 2.20 0.99 1.85
N THR A 48 3.31 1.02 1.13
CA THR A 48 4.13 2.19 1.02
C THR A 48 3.35 3.14 0.14
N ASP A 49 2.36 3.75 0.78
CA ASP A 49 1.49 4.90 0.48
C ASP A 49 2.15 6.07 -0.28
N SER A 50 3.43 5.93 -0.59
CA SER A 50 4.29 6.90 -1.25
C SER A 50 4.12 6.91 -2.78
N GLU A 51 3.77 5.78 -3.40
CA GLU A 51 3.67 5.66 -4.87
C GLU A 51 2.33 6.16 -5.42
N ASP A 52 1.20 5.94 -4.72
CA ASP A 52 -0.12 6.43 -5.15
C ASP A 52 -0.22 7.95 -5.22
N LEU A 53 0.38 8.66 -4.25
CA LEU A 53 0.37 10.12 -4.22
C LEU A 53 1.02 10.73 -5.48
N ASP A 54 2.17 10.21 -5.91
CA ASP A 54 2.87 10.74 -7.09
C ASP A 54 2.12 10.44 -8.41
N ALA A 55 1.26 9.41 -8.42
CA ALA A 55 0.37 9.11 -9.54
C ALA A 55 -0.84 10.07 -9.63
N MET A 56 -1.29 10.65 -8.51
CA MET A 56 -2.44 11.56 -8.47
C MET A 56 -2.18 12.91 -9.15
N THR A 57 -3.24 13.52 -9.68
CA THR A 57 -3.18 14.86 -10.26
C THR A 57 -3.26 15.95 -9.19
N VAL A 58 -2.81 17.18 -9.49
CA VAL A 58 -2.93 18.34 -8.58
C VAL A 58 -4.34 18.53 -8.00
N PRO A 59 -5.44 18.47 -8.76
CA PRO A 59 -6.78 18.58 -8.19
C PRO A 59 -7.12 17.42 -7.23
N GLU A 60 -6.74 16.19 -7.55
CA GLU A 60 -6.97 15.04 -6.67
C GLU A 60 -6.18 15.15 -5.37
N LEU A 61 -4.93 15.60 -5.43
CA LEU A 61 -4.11 15.86 -4.25
C LEU A 61 -4.71 16.96 -3.36
N LYS A 62 -5.30 18.01 -3.96
CA LYS A 62 -6.01 19.04 -3.18
C LYS A 62 -7.27 18.51 -2.51
N GLN A 63 -8.01 17.64 -3.20
CA GLN A 63 -9.18 16.97 -2.61
C GLN A 63 -8.77 16.07 -1.46
N LEU A 64 -7.69 15.30 -1.63
CA LEU A 64 -7.14 14.43 -0.59
C LEU A 64 -6.69 15.23 0.62
N ALA A 65 -5.94 16.32 0.40
CA ALA A 65 -5.53 17.21 1.47
C ALA A 65 -6.74 17.82 2.21
N ALA A 66 -7.78 18.23 1.49
CA ALA A 66 -9.00 18.73 2.12
C ALA A 66 -9.76 17.63 2.89
N ALA A 67 -9.81 16.41 2.37
CA ALA A 67 -10.46 15.26 3.01
C ALA A 67 -9.74 14.83 4.29
N GLU A 68 -8.42 14.96 4.33
CA GLU A 68 -7.59 14.66 5.50
C GLU A 68 -7.33 15.90 6.38
N GLU A 69 -7.99 17.03 6.09
CA GLU A 69 -7.83 18.30 6.79
C GLU A 69 -6.36 18.78 6.88
N ILE A 70 -5.58 18.47 5.85
CA ILE A 70 -4.17 18.84 5.69
C ILE A 70 -4.09 20.27 5.14
N ASP A 71 -3.43 21.14 5.90
CA ASP A 71 -3.16 22.50 5.46
C ASP A 71 -2.07 22.54 4.38
N LEU A 72 -2.47 22.89 3.16
CA LEU A 72 -1.55 23.03 2.04
C LEU A 72 -0.78 24.36 2.07
N GLY A 73 -1.18 25.34 2.90
CA GLY A 73 -0.58 26.67 2.95
C GLY A 73 -0.44 27.33 1.57
N GLU A 74 0.79 27.74 1.24
CA GLU A 74 1.14 28.36 -0.05
C GLU A 74 1.49 27.37 -1.16
N ALA A 75 1.32 26.06 -0.94
CA ALA A 75 1.66 25.03 -1.91
C ALA A 75 0.75 25.11 -3.15
N THR A 76 1.30 25.60 -4.26
CA THR A 76 0.58 25.73 -5.54
C THR A 76 1.04 24.71 -6.58
N LYS A 77 2.26 24.18 -6.44
CA LYS A 77 2.84 23.18 -7.33
C LYS A 77 2.57 21.77 -6.83
N LYS A 78 2.44 20.81 -7.76
CA LYS A 78 2.26 19.38 -7.46
C LYS A 78 3.26 18.87 -6.42
N ALA A 79 4.55 19.13 -6.66
CA ALA A 79 5.62 18.67 -5.78
C ALA A 79 5.49 19.23 -4.35
N GLU A 80 5.07 20.49 -4.19
CA GLU A 80 4.89 21.10 -2.87
C GLU A 80 3.69 20.51 -2.13
N ILE A 81 2.58 20.30 -2.84
CA ILE A 81 1.37 19.68 -2.31
C ILE A 81 1.67 18.25 -1.85
N LEU A 82 2.41 17.47 -2.66
CA LEU A 82 2.84 16.12 -2.31
C LEU A 82 3.67 16.10 -1.04
N THR A 83 4.64 17.01 -0.92
CA THR A 83 5.46 17.10 0.29
C THR A 83 4.60 17.39 1.52
N LYS A 84 3.66 18.35 1.44
CA LYS A 84 2.75 18.67 2.55
C LYS A 84 1.89 17.47 2.96
N ILE A 85 1.33 16.75 1.99
CA ILE A 85 0.51 15.58 2.27
C ILE A 85 1.34 14.46 2.89
N ARG A 86 2.53 14.17 2.34
CA ARG A 86 3.46 13.18 2.90
C ARG A 86 3.89 13.54 4.31
N GLU A 87 4.27 14.79 4.56
CA GLU A 87 4.65 15.26 5.90
C GLU A 87 3.50 15.09 6.90
N ALA A 88 2.28 15.45 6.52
CA ALA A 88 1.12 15.29 7.38
C ALA A 88 0.79 13.82 7.66
N ARG A 89 0.87 12.94 6.65
CA ARG A 89 0.68 11.49 6.81
C ARG A 89 1.76 10.85 7.68
N ILE A 90 3.03 11.23 7.51
CA ILE A 90 4.13 10.76 8.36
C ILE A 90 3.92 11.24 9.80
N ALA A 91 3.57 12.51 10.01
CA ALA A 91 3.28 13.05 11.34
C ALA A 91 2.06 12.37 12.00
N ARG A 92 1.12 11.85 11.20
CA ARG A 92 -0.04 11.09 11.67
C ARG A 92 0.30 9.63 11.95
N ALA A 93 1.13 9.00 11.12
CA ALA A 93 1.58 7.61 11.30
C ALA A 93 2.46 7.43 12.55
N ASP A 94 3.16 8.49 12.98
CA ASP A 94 3.95 8.49 14.22
C ASP A 94 3.08 8.68 15.49
N ARG A 95 1.78 9.00 15.37
CA ARG A 95 0.86 8.86 16.51
C ARG A 95 0.40 7.40 16.58
N PRO A 96 0.84 6.61 17.58
CA PRO A 96 0.22 5.32 17.83
C PRO A 96 -1.27 5.58 18.04
N GLN A 97 -2.10 4.90 17.25
CA GLN A 97 -3.54 4.86 17.47
C GLN A 97 -3.75 4.31 18.88
N GLU A 98 -4.16 5.18 19.81
CA GLU A 98 -4.42 4.88 21.22
C GLU A 98 -5.73 4.12 21.40
#